data_AF-A0A235IQ10-F1
#
_entry.id   AF-A0A235IQ10-F1
#
_cell.length_a   1.000
_cell.length_b   1.000
_cell.length_c   1.000
_cell.angle_alpha   90.00
_cell.angle_beta   90.00
_cell.angle_gamma   90.00
#
_symmetry.space_group_name_H-M   'P 1'
#
loop_
_entity.id
_entity.type
_entity.pdbx_description
1 polymer ?
#
loop_
_entity_poly.entity_id
_entity_poly.type
_entity_poly.pdbx_seq_one_letter_code
_entity_poly.pdbx_strand_id
1 'polypeptide(L)'
;MESIKIRTYIGDDGILQIQLPPEITNQELDVVIVFQPVIPKSSQSPTKTPEELGYSRKFVEEVIGSWEGDPLERPEQLPFEEREEIQWPTS
;
A
#
# COMPACT_ATOMS: atom_id res chain seq x y z
N MET A 1 -2.60 -3.67 -23.48
CA MET A 1 -2.10 -2.60 -22.59
C MET A 1 -0.61 -2.82 -22.42
N GLU A 2 0.19 -1.95 -23.04
CA GLU A 2 1.64 -1.89 -22.81
C GLU A 2 1.90 -0.87 -21.70
N SER A 3 2.76 -1.19 -20.73
CA SER A 3 3.06 -0.30 -19.59
C SER A 3 4.53 0.07 -19.57
N ILE A 4 4.83 1.37 -19.55
CA ILE A 4 6.20 1.88 -19.49
C ILE A 4 6.47 2.39 -18.07
N LYS A 5 7.50 1.84 -17.40
CA LYS A 5 7.94 2.30 -16.08
C LYS A 5 9.10 3.29 -16.23
N ILE A 6 8.85 4.55 -15.94
CA ILE A 6 9.83 5.63 -16.03
C ILE A 6 10.21 6.07 -14.61
N ARG A 7 11.51 6.19 -14.32
CA ARG A 7 12.02 6.83 -13.12
C ARG A 7 12.73 8.10 -13.53
N THR A 8 12.21 9.24 -13.10
CA THR A 8 12.78 10.56 -13.41
C THR A 8 12.75 11.45 -12.19
N TYR A 9 13.57 12.50 -12.20
CA TYR A 9 13.61 13.53 -11.18
C TYR A 9 12.89 14.76 -11.72
N ILE A 10 11.95 15.27 -10.94
CA ILE A 10 11.25 16.51 -11.24
C ILE A 10 12.08 17.64 -10.62
N GLY A 11 12.57 18.55 -11.46
CA GLY A 11 13.34 19.70 -11.05
C GLY A 11 12.46 20.84 -10.51
N ASP A 12 13.06 22.00 -10.31
CA ASP A 12 12.40 23.18 -9.74
C ASP A 12 11.27 23.73 -10.63
N ASP A 13 11.23 23.33 -11.90
CA ASP A 13 10.19 23.70 -12.86
C ASP A 13 8.89 22.90 -12.68
N GLY A 14 8.93 21.77 -11.97
CA GLY A 14 7.78 20.91 -11.75
C GLY A 14 7.33 20.11 -12.98
N ILE A 15 8.13 20.04 -14.06
CA ILE A 15 7.70 19.47 -15.34
C ILE A 15 8.16 18.02 -15.49
N LEU A 16 7.22 17.12 -15.81
CA LEU A 16 7.48 15.75 -16.22
C LEU A 16 7.49 15.63 -17.75
N GLN A 17 8.65 15.38 -18.35
CA GLN A 17 8.79 15.12 -19.79
C GLN A 17 8.77 13.62 -20.10
N ILE A 18 7.85 13.19 -20.96
CA ILE A 18 7.74 11.80 -21.43
C ILE A 18 8.11 11.77 -22.91
N GLN A 19 9.19 11.07 -23.25
CA GLN A 19 9.60 10.84 -24.64
C GLN A 19 9.11 9.48 -25.10
N LEU A 20 8.27 9.46 -26.14
CA LEU A 20 7.80 8.23 -26.74
C LEU A 20 8.80 7.72 -27.79
N PRO A 21 8.99 6.41 -27.91
CA PRO A 21 9.81 5.82 -28.96
C PRO A 21 9.29 6.16 -30.36
N PRO A 22 10.17 6.26 -31.37
CA PRO A 22 9.79 6.62 -32.74
C PRO A 22 8.85 5.59 -33.39
N GLU A 23 8.81 4.35 -32.92
CA GLU A 23 7.90 3.31 -33.41
C GLU A 23 6.42 3.69 -33.25
N ILE A 24 6.12 4.63 -32.34
CA ILE A 24 4.75 5.07 -32.01
C ILE A 24 4.36 6.38 -32.75
N THR A 25 5.15 6.80 -33.73
CA THR A 25 4.90 8.04 -34.49
C THR A 25 3.60 7.96 -35.31
N ASN A 26 2.86 9.08 -35.38
CA ASN A 26 1.59 9.21 -36.12
C ASN A 26 0.48 8.24 -35.69
N GLN A 27 0.44 7.89 -34.41
CA GLN A 27 -0.61 7.05 -33.83
C GLN A 27 -1.38 7.83 -32.76
N GLU A 28 -2.67 7.54 -32.61
CA GLU A 28 -3.51 8.07 -31.55
C GLU A 28 -3.37 7.15 -30.32
N LEU A 29 -3.06 7.72 -29.15
CA LEU A 29 -2.84 6.97 -27.92
C LEU A 29 -3.64 7.53 -26.76
N ASP A 30 -4.33 6.63 -26.06
CA ASP A 30 -4.85 6.87 -24.73
C ASP A 30 -3.75 6.64 -23.70
N VAL A 31 -3.38 7.70 -22.96
CA VAL A 31 -2.29 7.66 -21.97
C VAL A 31 -2.86 7.79 -20.57
N VAL A 32 -2.57 6.81 -19.71
CA VAL A 32 -2.89 6.85 -18.28
C VAL A 32 -1.59 7.01 -17.49
N ILE A 33 -1.50 8.08 -16.69
CA ILE A 33 -0.32 8.37 -15.87
C ILE A 33 -0.62 8.00 -14.42
N VAL A 34 0.15 7.05 -13.88
CA VAL A 34 0.15 6.71 -12.45
C VAL A 34 1.56 6.99 -11.92
N PHE A 35 1.68 7.91 -10.97
CA PHE A 35 2.97 8.26 -10.37
C PHE A 35 2.97 7.95 -8.87
N GLN A 36 4.13 7.54 -8.38
CA GLN A 36 4.39 7.33 -6.95
C GLN A 36 5.63 8.13 -6.58
N PRO A 37 5.56 9.06 -5.60
CA PRO A 37 6.73 9.77 -5.13
C PRO A 37 7.80 8.80 -4.64
N VAL A 38 9.02 8.93 -5.16
CA VAL A 38 10.16 8.15 -4.65
C VAL A 38 10.73 8.90 -3.46
N ILE A 39 10.20 8.61 -2.27
CA ILE A 39 10.71 9.18 -1.02
C ILE A 39 12.11 8.56 -0.78
N PRO A 40 13.20 9.35 -0.79
CA PRO A 40 14.51 8.85 -0.44
C PRO A 40 14.47 8.24 0.96
N LYS A 41 15.16 7.12 1.20
CA LYS A 41 15.28 6.54 2.54
C LYS A 41 15.81 7.54 3.59
N SER A 42 16.55 8.56 3.14
CA SER A 42 17.04 9.67 3.97
C SER A 42 15.98 10.69 4.37
N SER A 43 14.83 10.72 3.68
CA SER A 43 13.72 11.66 3.93
C SER A 43 12.55 10.98 4.66
N GLN A 44 12.63 9.67 4.87
CA GLN A 44 11.83 9.02 5.90
C GLN A 44 12.33 9.60 7.22
N SER A 45 11.43 10.19 8.02
CA SER A 45 11.73 10.46 9.42
C SER A 45 12.35 9.19 9.99
N PRO A 46 13.40 9.27 10.83
CA PRO A 46 14.01 8.08 11.40
C PRO A 46 12.88 7.25 11.98
N THR A 47 12.58 6.12 11.35
CA THR A 47 11.53 5.22 11.80
C THR A 47 12.02 4.76 13.15
N LYS A 48 11.48 5.38 14.20
CA LYS A 48 11.93 5.12 15.54
C LYS A 48 11.86 3.62 15.76
N THR A 49 12.95 3.03 16.21
CA THR A 49 12.92 1.61 16.49
C THR A 49 11.88 1.35 17.59
N PRO A 50 11.28 0.16 17.68
CA PRO A 50 10.34 -0.14 18.75
C PRO A 50 10.89 0.18 20.15
N GLU A 51 12.20 0.03 20.35
CA GLU A 51 12.90 0.38 21.57
C GLU A 51 12.89 1.90 21.84
N GLU A 52 13.07 2.73 20.81
CA GLU A 52 12.98 4.20 20.89
C GLU A 52 11.54 4.69 21.12
N LEU A 53 10.54 3.84 20.83
CA LEU A 53 9.13 4.06 21.16
C LEU A 53 8.74 3.54 22.54
N GLY A 54 9.70 2.96 23.30
CA GLY A 54 9.48 2.44 24.65
C GLY A 54 8.98 1.00 24.70
N TYR A 55 8.90 0.29 23.57
CA TYR A 55 8.61 -1.14 23.57
C TYR A 55 9.85 -1.91 24.03
N SER A 56 9.66 -2.77 25.03
CA SER A 56 10.71 -3.70 25.42
C SER A 56 10.99 -4.67 24.28
N ARG A 57 12.27 -4.89 23.94
CA ARG A 57 12.70 -5.93 23.00
C ARG A 57 12.17 -7.31 23.39
N LYS A 58 12.03 -7.54 24.69
CA LYS A 58 11.50 -8.76 25.28
C LYS A 58 9.99 -8.92 25.12
N PHE A 59 9.26 -7.89 24.70
CA PHE A 59 7.80 -8.00 24.52
C PHE A 59 7.47 -9.08 23.48
N VAL A 60 8.13 -9.06 22.32
CA VAL A 60 7.88 -10.08 21.29
C VAL A 60 8.50 -11.42 21.68
N GLU A 61 9.65 -11.43 22.37
CA GLU A 61 10.36 -12.67 22.71
C GLU A 61 9.73 -13.42 23.90
N GLU A 62 9.21 -12.70 24.90
CA GLU A 62 8.75 -13.27 26.17
C GLU A 62 7.21 -13.24 26.32
N VAL A 63 6.49 -12.32 25.65
CA VAL A 63 5.04 -12.15 25.82
C VAL A 63 4.25 -12.88 24.72
N ILE A 64 4.83 -13.09 23.54
CA ILE A 64 4.14 -13.85 22.49
C ILE A 64 4.01 -15.31 22.93
N GLY A 65 2.78 -15.81 23.02
CA GLY A 65 2.52 -17.17 23.47
C GLY A 65 2.63 -17.38 24.99
N SER A 66 2.78 -16.33 25.79
CA SER A 66 2.76 -16.41 27.26
C SER A 66 1.35 -16.52 27.85
N TRP A 67 0.35 -16.88 27.04
CA TRP A 67 -1.01 -17.09 27.53
C TRP A 67 -1.05 -18.40 28.32
N GLU A 68 -1.11 -18.28 29.65
CA GLU A 68 -1.16 -19.39 30.60
C GLU A 68 -2.55 -19.59 31.23
N GLY A 69 -3.56 -18.86 30.70
CA GLY A 69 -4.95 -18.95 31.15
C GLY A 69 -5.68 -20.17 30.55
N ASP A 70 -7.01 -20.10 30.53
CA ASP A 70 -7.84 -21.16 29.96
C ASP A 70 -7.48 -21.44 28.48
N PRO A 71 -7.63 -22.69 28.00
CA PRO A 71 -7.43 -23.00 26.60
C PRO A 71 -8.21 -22.04 25.71
N LEU A 72 -7.56 -21.55 24.65
CA LEU A 72 -8.21 -20.70 23.66
C LEU A 72 -9.19 -21.56 22.85
N GLU A 73 -10.40 -21.70 23.36
CA GLU A 73 -11.49 -22.39 22.69
C GLU A 73 -12.17 -21.42 21.73
N ARG A 74 -12.19 -21.80 20.44
CA ARG A 74 -13.01 -21.07 19.47
C ARG A 74 -14.47 -21.37 19.79
N PRO A 75 -15.30 -20.36 20.11
CA PRO A 75 -16.74 -20.58 20.27
C PRO A 75 -17.36 -21.04 18.96
N GLU A 76 -18.53 -21.65 19.02
CA GLU A 76 -19.28 -22.01 17.82
C GLU A 76 -19.48 -20.79 16.92
N GLN A 77 -19.17 -20.94 15.64
CA GLN A 77 -19.36 -19.87 14.67
C GLN A 77 -20.85 -19.56 14.56
N LEU A 78 -21.22 -18.30 14.84
CA LEU A 78 -22.60 -17.85 14.66
C LEU A 78 -23.03 -17.94 13.19
N PRO A 79 -24.33 -18.09 12.91
CA PRO A 79 -24.86 -17.97 11.55
C PRO A 79 -24.41 -16.67 10.89
N PHE A 80 -24.29 -16.69 9.56
CA PHE A 80 -24.00 -15.48 8.80
C PHE A 80 -25.11 -14.45 9.02
N GLU A 81 -24.72 -13.17 9.10
CA GLU A 81 -25.67 -12.07 9.07
C GLU A 81 -26.42 -12.07 7.74
N GLU A 82 -27.74 -11.91 7.79
CA GLU A 82 -28.55 -11.63 6.61
C GLU A 82 -28.24 -10.19 6.16
N ARG A 83 -27.73 -10.04 4.95
CA ARG A 83 -27.47 -8.73 4.34
C ARG A 83 -28.65 -8.37 3.44
N GLU A 84 -29.05 -7.10 3.47
CA GLU A 84 -30.05 -6.57 2.54
C GLU A 84 -29.57 -6.74 1.09
N GLU A 85 -30.50 -7.06 0.19
CA GLU A 85 -30.21 -7.08 -1.23
C GLU A 85 -29.81 -5.69 -1.70
N ILE A 86 -28.69 -5.62 -2.43
CA ILE A 86 -28.19 -4.39 -3.03
C ILE A 86 -29.26 -3.87 -4.00
N GLN A 87 -29.91 -2.77 -3.62
CA GLN A 87 -30.85 -2.06 -4.49
C GLN A 87 -30.04 -1.29 -5.53
N TRP A 88 -29.86 -1.89 -6.71
CA TRP A 88 -29.30 -1.17 -7.84
C TRP A 88 -30.32 -0.14 -8.32
N PRO A 89 -29.95 1.13 -8.51
CA PRO A 89 -30.83 2.08 -9.17
C PRO A 89 -31.02 1.63 -10.62
N THR A 90 -32.21 1.17 -10.96
CA THR A 90 -32.60 0.92 -12.34
C THR A 90 -32.78 2.27 -13.03
N SER A 91 -31.90 2.59 -13.98
CA SER A 91 -32.02 3.73 -14.89
C SER A 91 -33.19 3.58 -15.86
#